data_AF-A0A1V4UEA0-F1
#
_entry.id   AF-A0A1V4UEA0-F1
#
_cell.length_a   1.000
_cell.length_b   1.000
_cell.length_c   1.000
_cell.angle_alpha   90.00
_cell.angle_beta   90.00
_cell.angle_gamma   90.00
#
_symmetry.space_group_name_H-M   'P 1'
#
loop_
_entity.id
_entity.type
_entity.pdbx_description
1 polymer ?
#
loop_
_entity_poly.entity_id
_entity_poly.type
_entity_poly.pdbx_seq_one_letter_code
_entity_poly.pdbx_strand_id
1 'polypeptide(L)'
;MTRWSDTAAIPSRADSETLSVAFTLVFRQGRAPPSCPSPREAELLNQICDRVQAASPAACRDALIRVRKLSYDVYIVCDEFREGIFGTGDEAQAAAINALAEINPGFSKEEYRTAFVTGMMWTAF
;
A
#
# COMPACT_ATOMS: atom_id res chain seq x y z
N MET A 1 30.03 -7.11 -26.26
CA MET A 1 29.26 -6.03 -25.60
C MET A 1 27.82 -6.50 -25.49
N THR A 2 27.47 -7.15 -24.39
CA THR A 2 26.16 -7.80 -24.21
C THR A 2 25.21 -6.80 -23.55
N ARG A 3 24.16 -6.44 -24.30
CA ARG A 3 23.14 -5.45 -23.95
C ARG A 3 22.22 -6.04 -22.87
N TRP A 4 22.39 -5.64 -21.61
CA TRP A 4 21.38 -5.90 -20.58
C TRP A 4 20.18 -5.03 -20.89
N SER A 5 19.17 -5.66 -21.48
CA SER A 5 17.85 -5.07 -21.58
C SER A 5 17.17 -5.36 -20.26
N ASP A 6 17.28 -4.42 -19.32
CA ASP A 6 16.36 -4.33 -18.18
C ASP A 6 14.96 -4.13 -18.75
N THR A 7 14.33 -5.25 -19.06
CA THR A 7 12.90 -5.28 -19.35
C THR A 7 12.25 -5.07 -18.00
N ALA A 8 11.99 -3.81 -17.64
CA ALA A 8 11.01 -3.49 -16.62
C ALA A 8 9.73 -4.20 -17.06
N ALA A 9 9.48 -5.40 -16.54
CA ALA A 9 8.35 -6.20 -16.90
C ALA A 9 7.12 -5.35 -16.63
N ILE A 10 6.36 -5.04 -17.68
CA ILE A 10 5.11 -4.33 -17.54
C ILE A 10 4.27 -5.18 -16.58
N PRO A 11 3.84 -4.64 -15.43
CA PRO A 11 3.12 -5.43 -14.45
C PRO A 11 1.91 -6.07 -15.13
N SER A 12 1.74 -7.38 -14.96
CA SER A 12 0.62 -8.06 -15.59
C SER A 12 -0.68 -7.54 -14.96
N ARG A 13 -1.80 -7.64 -15.71
CA ARG A 13 -3.10 -7.25 -15.19
C ARG A 13 -3.44 -8.00 -13.88
N ALA A 14 -3.02 -9.26 -13.79
CA ALA A 14 -3.18 -10.08 -12.58
C ALA A 14 -2.35 -9.52 -11.41
N ASP A 15 -1.15 -9.00 -11.64
CA ASP A 15 -0.33 -8.39 -10.59
C ASP A 15 -0.97 -7.12 -10.03
N SER A 16 -1.55 -6.29 -10.90
CA SER A 16 -2.27 -5.08 -10.50
C SER A 16 -3.54 -5.40 -9.71
N GLU A 17 -4.32 -6.39 -10.15
CA GLU A 17 -5.52 -6.85 -9.47
C GLU A 17 -5.21 -7.48 -8.11
N THR A 18 -4.17 -8.31 -8.04
CA THR A 18 -3.68 -8.93 -6.79
C THR A 18 -3.26 -7.87 -5.79
N LEU A 19 -2.53 -6.84 -6.25
CA LEU A 19 -2.13 -5.72 -5.41
C LEU A 19 -3.32 -4.94 -4.87
N SER A 20 -4.33 -4.67 -5.70
CA SER A 20 -5.53 -3.93 -5.28
C SER A 20 -6.43 -4.73 -4.32
N VAL A 21 -6.53 -6.05 -4.51
CA VAL A 21 -7.21 -6.95 -3.57
C VAL A 21 -6.49 -6.96 -2.22
N ALA A 22 -5.16 -7.12 -2.23
CA ALA A 22 -4.36 -7.05 -1.01
C ALA A 22 -4.51 -5.70 -0.31
N PHE A 23 -4.51 -4.60 -1.07
CA PHE A 23 -4.75 -3.24 -0.56
C PHE A 23 -6.08 -3.16 0.17
N THR A 24 -7.16 -3.60 -0.48
CA THR A 24 -8.50 -3.60 0.08
C THR A 24 -8.57 -4.39 1.39
N LEU A 25 -7.95 -5.56 1.45
CA LEU A 25 -7.95 -6.38 2.66
C LEU A 25 -7.23 -5.69 3.82
N VAL A 26 -6.06 -5.11 3.58
CA VAL A 26 -5.28 -4.45 4.63
C VAL A 26 -5.94 -3.14 5.09
N PHE A 27 -6.35 -2.26 4.16
CA PHE A 27 -6.84 -0.92 4.51
C PHE A 27 -8.34 -0.85 4.82
N ARG A 28 -9.19 -1.74 4.29
CA ARG A 28 -10.63 -1.77 4.68
C ARG A 28 -10.95 -2.68 5.86
N GLN A 29 -10.29 -3.84 5.99
CA GLN A 29 -10.55 -4.74 7.12
C GLN A 29 -9.65 -4.40 8.32
N GLY A 30 -8.44 -3.88 8.09
CA GLY A 30 -7.51 -3.44 9.12
C GLY A 30 -7.70 -1.99 9.53
N ARG A 31 -8.85 -1.63 10.13
CA ARG A 31 -9.04 -0.30 10.79
C ARG A 31 -8.06 -0.04 11.95
N ALA A 32 -7.16 -0.97 12.23
CA ALA A 32 -6.18 -0.89 13.27
C ALA A 32 -4.80 -0.51 12.68
N PRO A 33 -3.99 0.28 13.39
CA PRO A 33 -2.66 0.64 12.93
C PRO A 33 -1.78 -0.60 12.69
N PRO A 34 -0.66 -0.47 11.95
CA PRO A 34 0.24 -1.59 11.64
C PRO A 34 0.75 -2.35 12.87
N SER A 35 0.76 -1.72 14.04
CA SER A 35 1.18 -2.29 15.33
C SER A 35 0.14 -3.17 16.01
N CYS A 36 -1.12 -3.17 15.57
CA CYS A 36 -2.15 -4.06 16.12
C CYS A 36 -2.03 -5.48 15.56
N PRO A 37 -2.41 -6.52 16.33
CA PRO A 37 -2.44 -7.89 15.84
C PRO A 37 -3.42 -8.01 14.66
N SER A 38 -2.86 -8.05 13.46
CA SER A 38 -3.57 -8.28 12.19
C SER A 38 -4.19 -9.68 12.17
N PRO A 39 -5.24 -9.94 11.37
CA PRO A 39 -5.58 -11.31 10.95
C PRO A 39 -4.30 -12.05 10.56
N ARG A 40 -4.23 -13.35 10.88
CA ARG A 40 -3.01 -14.13 10.65
C ARG A 40 -2.61 -13.99 9.19
N GLU A 41 -1.32 -13.79 8.91
CA GLU A 41 -0.81 -13.62 7.53
C GLU A 41 -1.34 -14.70 6.58
N ALA A 42 -1.43 -15.95 7.05
CA ALA A 42 -2.00 -17.06 6.31
C ALA A 42 -3.46 -16.85 5.90
N GLU A 43 -4.29 -16.22 6.75
CA GLU A 43 -5.70 -15.93 6.43
C GLU A 43 -5.81 -14.86 5.34
N LEU A 44 -4.99 -13.80 5.41
CA LEU A 44 -4.94 -12.77 4.38
C LEU A 44 -4.44 -13.33 3.05
N LEU A 45 -3.39 -14.17 3.08
CA LEU A 45 -2.88 -14.82 1.87
C LEU A 45 -3.93 -15.71 1.21
N ASN A 46 -4.60 -16.58 1.98
CA ASN A 46 -5.68 -17.42 1.45
C ASN A 46 -6.79 -16.56 0.83
N GLN A 47 -7.19 -15.50 1.52
CA GLN A 47 -8.19 -14.56 1.04
C GLN A 47 -7.81 -13.80 -0.25
N ILE A 48 -6.52 -13.56 -0.49
CA ILE A 48 -6.03 -12.96 -1.74
C ILE A 48 -6.07 -14.01 -2.86
N CYS A 49 -5.52 -15.20 -2.60
CA CYS A 49 -5.51 -16.32 -3.56
C CYS A 49 -6.93 -16.72 -4.00
N ASP A 50 -7.90 -16.75 -3.08
CA ASP A 50 -9.29 -17.10 -3.37
C ASP A 50 -9.98 -16.08 -4.30
N ARG A 51 -9.60 -14.79 -4.18
CA ARG A 51 -10.16 -13.69 -4.96
C ARG A 51 -9.50 -13.54 -6.33
N VAL A 52 -8.21 -13.83 -6.45
CA VAL A 52 -7.46 -13.70 -7.69
C VAL A 52 -6.88 -15.05 -8.09
N GLN A 53 -7.75 -15.94 -8.57
CA GLN A 53 -7.39 -17.33 -8.90
C GLN A 53 -6.33 -17.46 -10.01
N ALA A 54 -6.17 -16.42 -10.84
CA ALA A 54 -5.15 -16.36 -11.88
C ALA A 54 -3.75 -15.99 -11.34
N ALA A 55 -3.66 -15.48 -10.10
CA ALA A 55 -2.40 -15.12 -9.48
C ALA A 55 -1.69 -16.36 -8.91
N SER A 56 -0.37 -16.39 -9.05
CA SER A 56 0.43 -17.40 -8.36
C SER A 56 0.47 -17.12 -6.85
N PRO A 57 0.67 -18.14 -5.99
CA PRO A 57 0.86 -17.92 -4.56
C PRO A 57 2.00 -16.95 -4.24
N ALA A 58 3.05 -16.93 -5.06
CA ALA A 58 4.16 -15.98 -4.93
C ALA A 58 3.69 -14.54 -5.19
N ALA A 59 2.91 -14.30 -6.26
CA ALA A 59 2.34 -12.99 -6.55
C ALA A 59 1.41 -12.48 -5.43
N CYS A 60 0.58 -13.37 -4.87
CA CYS A 60 -0.27 -13.05 -3.71
C CYS A 60 0.55 -12.64 -2.49
N ARG A 61 1.67 -13.35 -2.24
CA ARG A 61 2.60 -13.03 -1.16
C ARG A 61 3.29 -11.69 -1.36
N ASP A 62 3.81 -11.46 -2.55
CA ASP A 62 4.51 -10.21 -2.89
C ASP A 62 3.57 -9.01 -2.80
N ALA A 63 2.32 -9.15 -3.26
CA ALA A 63 1.28 -8.14 -3.10
C ALA A 63 1.01 -7.83 -1.62
N LEU A 64 0.85 -8.86 -0.77
CA LEU A 64 0.64 -8.65 0.67
C LEU A 64 1.83 -7.96 1.35
N ILE A 65 3.06 -8.34 1.00
CA ILE A 65 4.28 -7.70 1.51
C ILE A 65 4.31 -6.22 1.12
N ARG A 66 4.04 -5.89 -0.15
CA ARG A 66 4.03 -4.50 -0.63
C ARG A 66 2.97 -3.65 0.06
N VAL A 67 1.77 -4.18 0.24
CA VAL A 67 0.68 -3.46 0.91
C VAL A 67 0.96 -3.28 2.40
N ARG A 68 1.57 -4.27 3.07
CA ARG A 68 2.00 -4.10 4.46
C ARG A 68 3.07 -3.03 4.58
N LYS A 69 4.06 -3.02 3.69
CA LYS A 69 5.03 -1.93 3.62
C LYS A 69 4.32 -0.58 3.46
N LEU A 70 3.35 -0.48 2.54
CA LEU A 70 2.55 0.74 2.37
C LEU A 70 1.85 1.15 3.66
N SER A 71 1.31 0.21 4.45
CA SER A 71 0.66 0.53 5.72
C SER A 71 1.62 1.16 6.75
N TYR A 72 2.88 0.72 6.80
CA TYR A 72 3.92 1.34 7.64
C TYR A 72 4.31 2.72 7.11
N ASP A 73 4.57 2.83 5.80
CA ASP A 73 4.94 4.09 5.15
C ASP A 73 3.84 5.15 5.36
N VAL A 74 2.57 4.75 5.22
CA VAL A 74 1.39 5.59 5.48
C VAL A 74 1.35 6.09 6.91
N TYR A 75 1.63 5.22 7.89
CA TYR A 75 1.66 5.63 9.29
C TYR A 75 2.72 6.72 9.50
N ILE A 76 3.95 6.49 9.03
CA ILE A 76 5.06 7.43 9.16
C ILE A 76 4.73 8.76 8.48
N VAL A 77 4.29 8.74 7.22
CA VAL A 77 3.95 9.98 6.50
C VAL A 77 2.80 10.74 7.15
N CYS A 78 1.78 10.05 7.67
CA CYS A 78 0.68 10.72 8.36
C CYS A 78 1.10 11.30 9.72
N ASP A 79 2.10 10.72 10.38
CA ASP A 79 2.71 11.24 11.60
C ASP A 79 3.52 12.51 11.29
N GLU A 80 4.44 12.43 10.31
CA GLU A 80 5.21 13.58 9.80
C GLU A 80 4.31 14.72 9.28
N PHE A 81 3.19 14.38 8.65
CA PHE A 81 2.18 15.36 8.22
C PHE A 81 1.58 16.13 9.40
N ARG A 82 1.34 15.48 10.53
CA ARG A 82 0.83 16.15 11.74
C ARG A 82 1.88 17.04 12.39
N GLU A 83 3.15 16.66 12.28
CA GLU A 83 4.28 17.49 12.70
C GLU A 83 4.53 18.68 11.76
N GLY A 84 3.83 18.77 10.63
CA GLY A 84 3.92 19.88 9.69
C GLY A 84 5.10 19.77 8.70
N ILE A 85 5.72 18.60 8.57
CA ILE A 85 6.88 18.36 7.69
C ILE A 85 6.55 18.65 6.22
N PHE A 86 5.31 18.43 5.81
CA PHE A 86 4.83 18.68 4.44
C PHE A 86 4.31 20.10 4.22
N GLY A 87 4.51 21.02 5.17
CA GLY A 87 4.04 22.40 5.11
C GLY A 87 2.64 22.60 5.70
N THR A 88 2.00 23.72 5.35
CA THR A 88 0.67 24.11 5.86
C THR A 88 -0.26 24.50 4.73
N GLY A 89 -1.58 24.40 4.96
CA GLY A 89 -2.61 24.76 3.98
C GLY A 89 -2.97 23.62 3.02
N ASP A 90 -3.74 23.96 1.98
CA ASP A 90 -4.41 23.00 1.09
C ASP A 90 -3.45 22.11 0.30
N GLU A 91 -2.19 22.52 0.14
CA GLU A 91 -1.18 21.80 -0.62
C GLU A 91 -0.44 20.73 0.19
N ALA A 92 -0.41 20.86 1.53
CA ALA A 92 0.35 19.96 2.40
C ALA A 92 -0.12 18.50 2.28
N GLN A 93 -1.44 18.29 2.16
CA GLN A 93 -2.01 16.97 1.96
C GLN A 93 -1.56 16.35 0.63
N ALA A 94 -1.54 17.15 -0.44
CA ALA A 94 -1.10 16.69 -1.74
C ALA A 94 0.39 16.33 -1.73
N ALA A 95 1.22 17.13 -1.04
CA ALA A 95 2.64 16.84 -0.85
C ALA A 95 2.88 15.51 -0.12
N ALA A 96 2.15 15.25 0.98
CA ALA A 96 2.25 14.00 1.73
C ALA A 96 1.82 12.77 0.89
N ILE A 97 0.73 12.90 0.13
CA ILE A 97 0.28 11.83 -0.78
C ILE A 97 1.29 11.58 -1.90
N ASN A 98 1.91 12.63 -2.45
CA ASN A 98 2.95 12.47 -3.47
C ASN A 98 4.20 11.80 -2.90
N ALA A 99 4.62 12.15 -1.68
CA ALA A 99 5.72 11.50 -1.00
C ALA A 99 5.47 10.00 -0.80
N LEU A 100 4.25 9.60 -0.42
CA LEU A 100 3.85 8.19 -0.36
C LEU A 100 3.99 7.48 -1.71
N ALA A 101 3.55 8.13 -2.79
CA ALA A 101 3.64 7.58 -4.13
C ALA A 101 5.09 7.45 -4.63
N GLU A 102 6.00 8.32 -4.18
CA GLU A 102 7.43 8.27 -4.49
C GLU A 102 8.14 7.11 -3.78
N ILE A 103 7.89 6.93 -2.48
CA ILE A 103 8.56 5.88 -1.68
C ILE A 103 7.97 4.48 -1.87
N ASN A 104 6.70 4.39 -2.26
CA ASN A 104 6.01 3.13 -2.46
C ASN A 104 5.13 3.15 -3.73
N PRO A 105 5.74 3.15 -4.92
CA PRO A 105 5.03 3.27 -6.19
C PRO A 105 4.22 2.01 -6.51
N GLY A 106 3.22 2.15 -7.39
CA GLY A 106 2.46 1.04 -7.96
C GLY A 106 0.98 0.98 -7.53
N PHE A 107 0.52 1.91 -6.71
CA PHE A 107 -0.89 2.06 -6.36
C PHE A 107 -1.55 3.16 -7.20
N SER A 108 -2.88 3.10 -7.31
CA SER A 108 -3.69 4.13 -7.94
C SER A 108 -3.78 5.38 -7.06
N LYS A 109 -4.13 6.52 -7.67
CA LYS A 109 -4.37 7.79 -6.95
C LYS A 109 -5.45 7.66 -5.87
N GLU A 110 -6.46 6.82 -6.11
CA GLU A 110 -7.54 6.59 -5.15
C GLU A 110 -7.07 5.73 -3.97
N GLU A 111 -6.23 4.72 -4.22
CA GLU A 111 -5.62 3.91 -3.16
C GLU A 111 -4.72 4.76 -2.27
N TYR A 112 -3.87 5.64 -2.82
CA TYR A 112 -3.06 6.54 -1.98
C TYR A 112 -3.91 7.49 -1.13
N ARG A 113 -4.98 8.06 -1.70
CA ARG A 113 -5.91 8.91 -0.93
C ARG A 113 -6.58 8.13 0.19
N THR A 114 -7.05 6.92 -0.10
CA THR A 114 -7.68 6.03 0.88
C THR A 114 -6.70 5.65 1.99
N ALA A 115 -5.47 5.31 1.61
CA ALA A 115 -4.41 4.97 2.53
C ALA A 115 -4.09 6.14 3.45
N PHE A 116 -3.91 7.35 2.90
CA PHE A 116 -3.64 8.56 3.67
C PHE A 116 -4.77 8.88 4.66
N VAL A 117 -6.03 8.84 4.23
CA VAL A 117 -7.19 9.05 5.13
C VAL A 117 -7.20 8.02 6.27
N THR A 118 -6.88 6.76 5.97
CA THR A 118 -6.81 5.70 6.96
C THR A 118 -5.66 5.92 7.95
N GLY A 119 -4.48 6.30 7.45
CA GLY A 119 -3.32 6.66 8.27
C GLY A 119 -3.59 7.84 9.19
N MET A 120 -4.29 8.88 8.70
CA MET A 120 -4.71 10.01 9.53
C MET A 120 -5.63 9.59 10.68
N MET A 121 -6.43 8.54 10.53
CA MET A 121 -7.20 7.98 11.64
C MET A 121 -6.33 7.22 12.63
N TRP A 122 -5.29 6.52 12.16
CA TRP A 122 -4.36 5.76 13.01
C TRP A 122 -3.45 6.65 13.86
N THR A 123 -3.10 7.82 13.37
CA THR A 123 -2.23 8.76 14.07
C THR A 123 -3.00 9.75 14.95
N ALA A 124 -4.32 9.58 15.09
CA ALA A 124 -5.24 10.50 15.78
C ALA A 124 -5.16 10.56 17.31
N PHE A 125 -4.16 9.92 17.91
CA PHE A 125 -4.10 9.66 19.35
C PHE A 125 -2.90 10.35 19.99
#